data_AF-A0A0Q5Z9V4-F1
#
_entry.id   AF-A0A0Q5Z9V4-F1
#
_cell.length_a   1.000
_cell.length_b   1.000
_cell.length_c   1.000
_cell.angle_alpha   90.00
_cell.angle_beta   90.00
_cell.angle_gamma   90.00
#
_symmetry.space_group_name_H-M   'P 1'
#
loop_
_entity.id
_entity.type
_entity.pdbx_description
1 polymer ?
#
loop_
_entity_poly.entity_id
_entity_poly.type
_entity_poly.pdbx_seq_one_letter_code
_entity_poly.pdbx_strand_id
1 'polypeptide(L)'
;MSALTTDQKLVRMANQIAGFFRSYPDEEAVAGIHKHIVAFWTPKMRHALHAYGPKPESGLDPLALQAITSEPEGESPIRAATHDPQLQGAGASDAG
;
A
#
# COMPACT_ATOMS: atom_id res chain seq x y z
N MET A 1 14.07 -10.87 22.98
CA MET A 1 13.50 -10.47 21.69
C MET A 1 12.68 -9.21 21.92
N SER A 2 13.22 -8.03 21.58
CA SER A 2 12.49 -6.77 21.80
C SER A 2 11.24 -6.74 20.92
N ALA A 3 10.09 -6.41 21.49
CA ALA A 3 8.89 -6.18 20.72
C ALA A 3 9.14 -4.99 19.77
N LEU A 4 8.79 -5.15 18.48
CA LEU A 4 8.90 -4.07 17.50
C LEU A 4 8.14 -2.83 18.00
N THR A 5 8.75 -1.66 17.87
CA THR A 5 8.06 -0.38 18.12
C THR A 5 6.91 -0.21 17.13
N THR A 6 5.98 0.70 17.43
CA THR A 6 4.86 0.99 16.52
C THR A 6 5.35 1.38 15.14
N ASP A 7 6.39 2.21 15.03
CA ASP A 7 6.93 2.65 13.74
C ASP A 7 7.56 1.49 12.96
N GLN A 8 8.33 0.63 13.63
CA GLN A 8 8.90 -0.57 13.02
C GLN A 8 7.82 -1.53 12.50
N LYS A 9 6.67 -1.62 13.20
CA LYS A 9 5.51 -2.39 12.71
C LYS A 9 4.91 -1.77 11.45
N LEU A 10 4.80 -0.45 11.39
CA LEU A 10 4.32 0.26 10.20
C LEU A 10 5.25 0.04 9.01
N VAL A 11 6.56 0.20 9.18
CA VAL A 11 7.55 -0.09 8.12
C VAL A 11 7.43 -1.54 7.65
N ARG A 12 7.34 -2.50 8.59
CA ARG A 12 7.16 -3.91 8.22
C ARG A 12 5.92 -4.13 7.36
N MET A 13 4.78 -3.54 7.72
CA MET A 13 3.55 -3.65 6.93
C MET A 13 3.68 -2.96 5.56
N ALA A 14 4.29 -1.78 5.49
CA ALA A 14 4.55 -1.09 4.22
C ALA A 14 5.44 -1.93 3.29
N ASN A 15 6.48 -2.58 3.84
CA ASN A 15 7.36 -3.47 3.07
C ASN A 15 6.63 -4.74 2.58
N GLN A 16 5.66 -5.26 3.34
CA GLN A 16 4.83 -6.36 2.88
C GLN A 16 3.95 -5.95 1.69
N ILE A 17 3.38 -4.75 1.73
CA ILE A 17 2.63 -4.18 0.59
C ILE A 17 3.56 -3.99 -0.61
N ALA A 18 4.74 -3.39 -0.41
CA ALA A 18 5.73 -3.22 -1.49
C ALA A 18 6.13 -4.57 -2.10
N GLY A 19 6.31 -5.61 -1.29
CA GLY A 19 6.60 -6.96 -1.74
C GLY A 19 5.56 -7.54 -2.70
N PHE A 20 4.28 -7.23 -2.50
CA PHE A 20 3.22 -7.62 -3.42
C PHE A 20 3.33 -6.87 -4.77
N PHE A 21 3.69 -5.58 -4.75
CA PHE A 21 3.76 -4.76 -5.95
C PHE A 21 5.09 -4.88 -6.73
N ARG A 22 6.11 -5.59 -6.22
CA ARG A 22 7.43 -5.72 -6.86
C ARG A 22 7.42 -6.34 -8.27
N SER A 23 6.37 -7.08 -8.64
CA SER A 23 6.28 -7.67 -9.98
C SER A 23 5.75 -6.71 -11.05
N TYR A 24 5.29 -5.52 -10.65
CA TYR A 24 4.79 -4.50 -11.56
C TYR A 24 5.90 -3.49 -11.88
N PRO A 25 5.78 -2.72 -12.98
CA PRO A 25 6.65 -1.58 -13.24
C PRO A 25 6.69 -0.61 -12.05
N ASP A 26 7.84 0.01 -11.79
CA ASP A 26 8.04 0.86 -10.61
C ASP A 26 6.98 1.96 -10.47
N GLU A 27 6.58 2.62 -11.57
CA GLU A 27 5.55 3.66 -11.57
C GLU A 27 4.18 3.12 -11.11
N GLU A 28 3.78 1.96 -11.64
CA GLU A 28 2.55 1.25 -11.29
C GLU A 28 2.60 0.73 -9.84
N ALA A 29 3.76 0.22 -9.41
CA ALA A 29 3.99 -0.28 -8.07
C ALA A 29 3.87 0.84 -7.03
N VAL A 30 4.53 1.98 -7.27
CA VAL A 30 4.46 3.17 -6.41
C VAL A 30 3.02 3.67 -6.32
N ALA A 31 2.31 3.75 -7.44
CA ALA A 31 0.90 4.13 -7.47
C ALA A 31 0.00 3.17 -6.67
N GLY A 32 0.22 1.85 -6.82
CA GLY A 32 -0.51 0.84 -6.07
C GLY A 32 -0.26 0.86 -4.58
N ILE A 33 0.99 0.99 -4.16
CA ILE A 33 1.37 1.09 -2.74
C ILE A 33 0.75 2.33 -2.11
N HIS A 34 0.86 3.49 -2.77
CA HIS A 34 0.28 4.75 -2.30
C HIS A 34 -1.24 4.62 -2.10
N LYS A 35 -1.96 4.16 -3.13
CA LYS A 35 -3.43 3.99 -3.07
C LYS A 35 -3.84 3.03 -1.96
N HIS A 36 -3.09 1.93 -1.78
CA HIS A 36 -3.37 0.97 -0.71
C HIS A 36 -3.18 1.58 0.69
N ILE A 37 -2.08 2.30 0.92
CA ILE A 37 -1.82 2.96 2.20
C ILE A 37 -2.89 4.03 2.48
N VAL A 38 -3.24 4.86 1.48
CA VAL A 38 -4.26 5.90 1.65
C VAL A 38 -5.65 5.31 1.93
N ALA A 39 -6.03 4.24 1.23
CA ALA A 39 -7.34 3.62 1.35
C ALA A 39 -7.53 2.89 2.70
N PHE A 40 -6.52 2.17 3.17
CA PHE A 40 -6.68 1.25 4.31
C PHE A 40 -6.07 1.75 5.62
N TRP A 41 -5.15 2.72 5.59
CA TRP A 41 -4.48 3.19 6.81
C TRP A 41 -5.13 4.47 7.34
N THR A 42 -5.21 4.57 8.66
CA THR A 42 -5.68 5.79 9.31
C THR A 42 -4.72 6.97 9.07
N PRO A 43 -5.19 8.23 9.13
CA PRO A 43 -4.32 9.40 9.01
C PRO A 43 -3.12 9.37 9.98
N LYS A 44 -3.34 8.95 11.22
CA LYS A 44 -2.28 8.81 12.24
C LYS A 44 -1.18 7.83 11.82
N MET A 45 -1.56 6.68 11.26
CA MET A 45 -0.58 5.68 10.79
C MET A 45 0.24 6.23 9.63
N ARG A 46 -0.40 6.92 8.68
CA ARG A 46 0.31 7.56 7.57
C ARG A 46 1.31 8.59 8.09
N HIS A 47 0.87 9.53 8.93
CA HIS A 47 1.78 10.53 9.51
C HIS A 47 2.98 9.91 10.25
N ALA A 48 2.77 8.84 11.01
CA ALA A 48 3.87 8.13 11.66
C ALA A 48 4.84 7.50 10.65
N LEU A 49 4.32 6.89 9.59
CA LEU A 49 5.15 6.34 8.52
C LEU A 49 5.91 7.43 7.75
N HIS A 50 5.29 8.57 7.44
CA HIS A 50 5.97 9.71 6.82
C HIS A 50 7.07 10.30 7.72
N ALA A 51 6.88 10.30 9.05
CA ALA A 51 7.85 10.83 9.99
C ALA A 51 9.04 9.89 10.23
N TYR A 52 8.82 8.57 10.21
CA TYR A 52 9.85 7.57 10.49
C TYR A 52 10.49 6.96 9.24
N GLY A 53 9.70 6.76 8.17
CA GLY A 53 10.10 6.09 6.94
C GLY A 53 11.34 6.67 6.24
N PRO A 54 11.48 7.99 6.08
CA PRO A 54 12.65 8.60 5.43
C PRO A 54 13.97 8.46 6.21
N LYS A 55 13.92 7.99 7.47
CA LYS A 55 15.13 7.84 8.28
C LYS A 55 15.97 6.66 7.78
N PRO A 56 17.31 6.76 7.73
CA PRO A 56 18.18 5.68 7.24
C PRO A 56 18.00 4.35 8.00
N GLU A 57 17.68 4.40 9.29
CA GLU A 57 17.48 3.22 10.14
C GLU A 57 16.09 2.58 10.02
N SER A 58 15.17 3.16 9.24
CA SER A 58 13.79 2.69 9.15
C SER A 58 13.68 1.32 8.47
N GLY A 59 14.56 1.04 7.50
CA GLY A 59 14.49 -0.14 6.64
C GLY A 59 13.26 -0.15 5.71
N LEU A 60 12.69 1.03 5.42
CA LEU A 60 11.56 1.16 4.50
C LEU A 60 11.99 0.85 3.07
N ASP A 61 11.18 0.07 2.36
CA ASP A 61 11.43 -0.27 0.97
C ASP A 61 11.46 0.98 0.07
N PRO A 62 12.37 1.08 -0.91
CA PRO A 62 12.45 2.24 -1.79
C PRO A 62 11.16 2.58 -2.54
N LEU A 63 10.37 1.58 -2.97
CA LEU A 63 9.08 1.81 -3.63
C LEU A 63 8.05 2.34 -2.63
N ALA A 64 8.05 1.83 -1.40
CA ALA A 64 7.18 2.33 -0.35
C ALA A 64 7.56 3.75 0.11
N LEU A 65 8.87 4.07 0.13
CA LEU A 65 9.36 5.42 0.41
C LEU A 65 8.87 6.40 -0.66
N GLN A 66 9.07 6.07 -1.94
CA GLN A 66 8.57 6.89 -3.05
C GLN A 66 7.04 7.09 -2.97
N ALA A 67 6.29 6.03 -2.66
CA ALA A 67 4.84 6.07 -2.53
C ALA A 67 4.33 6.98 -1.42
N ILE A 68 5.14 7.26 -0.39
CA ILE A 68 4.78 8.21 0.67
C ILE A 68 5.44 9.58 0.49
N THR A 69 6.43 9.76 -0.37
CA THR A 69 7.06 11.08 -0.57
C THR A 69 6.53 11.83 -1.79
N SER A 70 5.92 11.11 -2.73
CA SER A 70 5.45 11.66 -4.01
C SER A 70 3.97 11.38 -4.20
N GLU A 71 3.27 12.26 -4.91
CA GLU A 71 1.97 11.92 -5.48
C GLU A 71 2.22 11.07 -6.74
N PRO A 72 1.74 9.82 -6.79
CA PRO A 72 1.99 8.97 -7.95
C PRO A 72 1.21 9.48 -9.16
N GLU A 73 1.92 9.77 -10.25
CA GLU A 73 1.32 10.13 -11.54
C GLU A 73 0.77 8.90 -12.29
N GLY A 74 1.25 7.70 -11.95
CA GLY A 74 0.89 6.43 -12.60
C GLY A 74 -0.48 5.88 -12.19
N GLU A 75 -1.05 5.04 -13.06
CA GLU A 75 -2.23 4.24 -12.71
C GLU A 75 -1.83 3.03 -11.86
N SER A 76 -2.67 2.67 -10.89
CA SER A 76 -2.39 1.47 -10.09
C SER A 76 -2.78 0.24 -10.90
N PRO A 77 -1.98 -0.84 -10.89
CA PRO A 77 -2.29 -2.06 -11.63
C PRO A 77 -3.52 -2.76 -11.06
N ILE A 78 -3.88 -2.46 -9.81
CA ILE A 78 -5.11 -2.89 -9.18
C ILE A 78 -6.14 -1.78 -9.42
N ARG A 79 -7.10 -2.03 -10.33
CA ARG A 79 -8.32 -1.22 -10.38
C ARG A 79 -8.94 -1.24 -8.99
N ALA A 80 -9.23 -0.06 -8.44
CA ALA A 80 -9.99 0.01 -7.20
C ALA A 80 -11.22 -0.87 -7.39
N ALA A 81 -11.39 -1.87 -6.52
CA ALA A 81 -12.65 -2.57 -6.41
C ALA A 81 -13.63 -1.49 -5.97
N THR A 82 -14.29 -0.89 -6.97
CA THR A 82 -15.40 0.01 -6.79
C THR A 82 -16.30 -0.65 -5.78
N HIS A 83 -16.42 -0.05 -4.60
CA HIS A 83 -17.54 -0.31 -3.72
C HIS A 83 -18.76 0.30 -4.41
N ASP A 84 -19.14 -0.32 -5.52
CA ASP A 84 -20.39 -0.07 -6.20
C ASP A 84 -21.35 -1.15 -5.70
N PRO A 85 -22.21 -0.84 -4.71
CA PRO A 85 -23.18 -1.82 -4.22
C PRO A 85 -24.13 -2.32 -5.31
N GLN A 86 -24.16 -1.72 -6.51
CA GLN A 86 -24.94 -2.20 -7.65
C GLN A 86 -24.22 -3.25 -8.53
N LEU A 87 -22.93 -3.53 -8.30
CA LEU A 87 -22.19 -4.61 -9.00
C LEU A 87 -22.09 -5.91 -8.18
N GLN A 88 -22.65 -5.95 -6.97
CA GLN A 88 -22.82 -7.17 -6.17
C GLN A 88 -24.07 -7.94 -6.65
N GLY A 89 -24.05 -8.44 -7.90
CA GLY A 89 -25.26 -9.02 -8.46
C GLY A 89 -25.15 -9.61 -9.87
N ALA A 90 -24.04 -10.26 -10.22
CA ALA A 90 -24.01 -11.14 -11.38
C ALA A 90 -22.88 -12.16 -11.22
N GLY A 91 -23.25 -13.37 -10.77
CA GLY A 91 -22.30 -14.47 -10.58
C GLY A 91 -22.83 -15.68 -9.82
N ALA A 92 -24.15 -15.78 -9.64
CA ALA A 92 -24.78 -17.09 -9.55
C ALA A 92 -25.01 -17.57 -11.00
N SER A 93 -24.29 -18.60 -11.41
CA SER A 93 -24.63 -19.47 -12.55
C SER A 93 -23.87 -20.78 -12.40
N ASP A 94 -24.40 -21.61 -11.51
CA ASP A 94 -24.79 -23.01 -11.70
C ASP A 94 -24.54 -23.68 -13.08
N ALA A 95 -24.27 -25.00 -12.96
CA ALA A 95 -24.41 -26.09 -13.93
C ALA A 95 -23.16 -26.53 -14.72
N GLY A 96 -22.74 -27.77 -14.43
CA GLY A 96 -21.71 -28.55 -15.10
C GLY A 96 -21.26 -29.72 -14.23
#